data_AF-A0A7J3MFZ5-F1
#
_entry.id   AF-A0A7J3MFZ5-F1
#
_cell.length_a   1.000
_cell.length_b   1.000
_cell.length_c   1.000
_cell.angle_alpha   90.00
_cell.angle_beta   90.00
_cell.angle_gamma   90.00
#
_symmetry.space_group_name_H-M   'P 1'
#
loop_
_entity.id
_entity.type
_entity.pdbx_description
1 polymer ?
#
loop_
_entity_poly.entity_id
_entity_poly.type
_entity_poly.pdbx_seq_one_letter_code
_entity_poly.pdbx_strand_id
1 'polypeptide(L)'
;MLSQDDLRDLAIFLTTFGPELKKYLQDPSRIPDTAKARVWLESAKRLGIIEISGGIMRVQRDGIRRLIEEITRSFEELLEKLSR
;
A
#
# COMPACT_ATOMS: atom_id res chain seq x y z
N MET A 1 -2.17 -13.45 -8.79
CA MET A 1 -2.08 -13.77 -7.35
C MET A 1 -1.00 -12.89 -6.76
N LEU A 2 -1.27 -12.19 -5.65
CA LEU A 2 -0.27 -11.37 -4.97
C LEU A 2 0.92 -12.25 -4.53
N SER A 3 2.14 -11.78 -4.74
CA SER A 3 3.33 -12.47 -4.26
C SER A 3 3.45 -12.35 -2.73
N GLN A 4 4.32 -13.16 -2.11
CA GLN A 4 4.62 -13.04 -0.68
C GLN A 4 5.18 -11.64 -0.34
N ASP A 5 5.98 -11.06 -1.23
CA ASP A 5 6.51 -9.72 -1.06
C ASP A 5 5.40 -8.66 -1.13
N ASP A 6 4.45 -8.80 -2.06
CA ASP A 6 3.31 -7.88 -2.18
C ASP A 6 2.42 -7.93 -0.93
N LEU A 7 2.17 -9.12 -0.38
CA LEU A 7 1.41 -9.28 0.86
C LEU A 7 2.12 -8.66 2.06
N ARG A 8 3.45 -8.82 2.15
CA ARG A 8 4.26 -8.16 3.19
C ARG A 8 4.16 -6.64 3.06
N ASP A 9 4.37 -6.12 1.86
CA ASP A 9 4.36 -4.67 1.61
C ASP A 9 2.96 -4.08 1.83
N LEU A 10 1.90 -4.82 1.49
CA LEU A 10 0.52 -4.45 1.79
C LEU A 10 0.25 -4.40 3.30
N ALA A 11 0.70 -5.42 4.05
CA ALA A 11 0.55 -5.44 5.50
C ALA A 11 1.26 -4.25 6.16
N ILE A 12 2.49 -3.95 5.74
CA ILE A 12 3.23 -2.76 6.19
C ILE A 12 2.44 -1.49 5.85
N PHE A 13 2.00 -1.35 4.60
CA PHE A 13 1.29 -0.18 4.11
C PHE A 13 0.03 0.13 4.93
N LEU A 14 -0.79 -0.89 5.22
CA LEU A 14 -2.07 -0.74 5.92
C LEU A 14 -1.91 -0.55 7.44
N THR A 15 -0.90 -1.16 8.05
CA THR A 15 -0.79 -1.22 9.53
C THR A 15 0.13 -0.16 10.14
N THR A 16 1.10 0.36 9.39
CA THR A 16 2.12 1.29 9.92
C THR A 16 1.49 2.51 10.55
N PHE A 17 0.60 3.20 9.83
CA PHE A 17 -0.04 4.44 10.30
C PHE A 17 -1.46 4.21 10.82
N GLY A 18 -2.02 3.00 10.64
CA GLY A 18 -3.35 2.64 11.11
C GLY A 18 -4.40 3.69 10.73
N PRO A 19 -5.19 4.21 11.68
CA PRO A 19 -6.22 5.23 11.41
C PRO A 19 -5.70 6.52 10.76
N GLU A 20 -4.44 6.87 10.99
CA GLU A 20 -3.84 8.12 10.47
C GLU A 20 -3.42 8.00 9.00
N LEU A 21 -3.42 6.80 8.43
CA LEU A 21 -3.03 6.54 7.03
C LEU A 21 -3.73 7.49 6.04
N LYS A 22 -5.05 7.69 6.22
CA LYS A 22 -5.84 8.58 5.36
C LYS A 22 -5.32 10.02 5.38
N LYS A 23 -4.91 10.52 6.56
CA LYS A 23 -4.38 11.89 6.70
C LYS A 23 -3.05 12.03 5.96
N TYR A 24 -2.17 11.03 6.04
CA TYR A 24 -0.89 11.06 5.32
C TYR A 24 -1.02 10.88 3.81
N LEU A 25 -2.04 10.16 3.34
CA LEU A 25 -2.34 10.08 1.91
C LEU A 25 -2.93 11.39 1.36
N GLN A 26 -3.64 12.16 2.19
CA GLN A 26 -4.16 13.48 1.83
C GLN A 26 -3.08 14.55 1.85
N ASP A 27 -2.15 14.45 2.80
CA ASP A 27 -1.02 15.37 2.94
C ASP A 27 0.28 14.61 3.26
N PRO A 28 1.00 14.16 2.21
CA PRO A 28 2.31 13.50 2.32
C PRO A 28 3.36 14.26 3.11
N SER A 29 3.29 15.60 3.16
CA SER A 29 4.31 16.43 3.80
C SER A 29 4.36 16.23 5.32
N ARG A 30 3.29 15.66 5.90
CA ARG A 30 3.15 15.41 7.33
C ARG A 30 3.71 14.07 7.78
N ILE A 31 4.21 13.25 6.86
CA ILE A 31 4.81 11.97 7.19
C ILE A 31 6.06 12.23 8.05
N PRO A 32 6.13 11.67 9.27
CA PRO A 32 7.26 11.91 10.16
C PRO A 32 8.52 11.22 9.66
N ASP A 33 9.68 11.88 9.73
CA ASP A 33 10.96 11.24 9.38
C ASP A 33 11.42 10.26 10.47
N THR A 34 10.95 9.02 10.37
CA THR A 34 11.27 7.93 11.28
C THR A 34 11.64 6.68 10.48
N ALA A 35 12.38 5.75 11.08
CA ALA A 35 12.71 4.47 10.45
C ALA A 35 11.44 3.71 9.99
N LYS A 36 10.39 3.75 10.81
CA LYS A 36 9.08 3.15 10.50
C LYS A 36 8.42 3.80 9.27
N ALA A 37 8.43 5.12 9.17
CA ALA A 37 7.88 5.83 8.02
C ALA A 37 8.69 5.56 6.73
N ARG A 38 10.01 5.41 6.83
CA ARG A 38 10.85 5.05 5.68
C ARG A 38 10.51 3.66 5.13
N VAL A 39 10.32 2.67 6.01
CA VAL A 39 9.88 1.33 5.60
C VAL A 39 8.52 1.39 4.92
N TRP A 40 7.59 2.18 5.44
CA TRP A 40 6.29 2.38 4.81
C TRP A 40 6.37 3.04 3.43
N LEU A 41 7.23 4.07 3.26
CA LEU A 41 7.42 4.74 1.97
C LEU A 41 7.97 3.77 0.92
N GLU A 42 8.90 2.91 1.30
CA GLU A 42 9.43 1.88 0.39
C GLU A 42 8.36 0.85 0.01
N SER A 43 7.57 0.35 0.95
CA SER A 43 6.45 -0.55 0.64
C SER A 43 5.40 0.12 -0.23
N ALA A 44 5.02 1.38 0.07
CA ALA A 44 4.06 2.14 -0.72
C ALA A 44 4.56 2.38 -2.16
N LYS A 45 5.86 2.62 -2.34
CA LYS A 45 6.49 2.79 -3.65
C LYS A 45 6.51 1.49 -4.45
N ARG A 46 6.84 0.36 -3.81
CA ARG A 46 6.82 -0.97 -4.46
C ARG A 46 5.42 -1.39 -4.91
N LEU A 47 4.41 -1.10 -4.08
CA LEU A 47 3.01 -1.29 -4.42
C LEU A 47 2.50 -0.31 -5.50
N GLY A 48 3.34 0.64 -5.94
CA GLY A 48 2.97 1.66 -6.93
C GLY A 48 1.91 2.65 -6.42
N ILE A 49 1.72 2.78 -5.10
CA ILE A 49 0.77 3.70 -4.48
C ILE A 49 1.32 5.12 -4.44
N ILE A 50 2.65 5.25 -4.33
CA ILE A 50 3.31 6.54 -4.35
C ILE A 50 4.45 6.54 -5.37
N GLU A 51 4.75 7.73 -5.86
CA GLU A 51 5.96 8.03 -6.62
C GLU A 51 6.70 9.19 -5.94
N ILE A 52 8.02 9.07 -5.83
CA ILE A 52 8.87 10.12 -5.26
C ILE A 52 9.84 10.57 -6.36
N SER A 53 9.65 11.80 -6.84
CA SER A 53 10.43 12.39 -7.93
C SER A 53 10.89 13.78 -7.51
N GLY A 54 12.21 13.99 -7.43
CA GLY A 54 12.79 15.29 -7.03
C GLY A 54 12.40 15.77 -5.63
N GLY A 55 12.19 14.85 -4.68
CA GLY A 55 11.75 15.18 -3.31
C GLY A 55 10.24 15.46 -3.16
N ILE A 56 9.49 15.42 -4.26
CA ILE A 56 8.03 15.53 -4.23
C ILE A 56 7.43 14.13 -4.23
N MET A 57 6.62 13.85 -3.21
CA MET A 57 5.82 12.62 -3.15
C MET A 57 4.46 12.86 -3.79
N ARG A 58 4.07 11.97 -4.70
CA ARG A 58 2.75 11.96 -5.35
C ARG A 58 2.04 10.64 -5.07
N VAL A 59 0.77 10.72 -4.70
CA VAL A 59 -0.09 9.54 -4.56
C VAL A 59 -0.66 9.15 -5.92
N GLN A 60 -0.41 7.90 -6.31
CA GLN A 60 -0.85 7.30 -7.55
C GLN A 60 -2.20 6.63 -7.34
N ARG A 61 -3.29 7.35 -7.65
CA ARG A 61 -4.66 6.83 -7.48
C ARG A 61 -4.91 5.55 -8.27
N ASP A 62 -4.34 5.44 -9.47
CA ASP A 62 -4.42 4.22 -10.28
C ASP A 62 -3.71 3.03 -9.64
N GLY A 63 -2.60 3.28 -8.92
CA GLY A 63 -1.93 2.25 -8.12
C GLY A 63 -2.82 1.69 -7.02
N ILE A 64 -3.50 2.58 -6.28
CA ILE A 64 -4.47 2.18 -5.24
C ILE A 64 -5.61 1.36 -5.84
N ARG A 65 -6.19 1.83 -6.96
CA ARG A 65 -7.28 1.11 -7.64
C ARG A 65 -6.87 -0.29 -8.06
N ARG A 66 -5.73 -0.43 -8.73
CA ARG A 66 -5.21 -1.74 -9.14
C ARG A 66 -4.99 -2.66 -7.94
N LEU A 67 -4.42 -2.14 -6.86
CA LEU A 67 -4.19 -2.92 -5.65
C LEU A 67 -5.51 -3.44 -5.04
N ILE A 68 -6.57 -2.61 -5.02
CA ILE A 68 -7.90 -3.05 -4.56
C ILE A 68 -8.42 -4.18 -5.45
N GLU A 69 -8.33 -4.03 -6.77
CA GLU A 69 -8.77 -5.06 -7.74
C GLU A 69 -8.00 -6.39 -7.53
N GLU A 70 -6.70 -6.32 -7.28
CA GLU A 70 -5.87 -7.50 -7.03
C GLU A 70 -6.19 -8.20 -5.71
N ILE A 71 -6.46 -7.42 -4.64
CA ILE A 71 -6.88 -7.95 -3.34
C ILE A 71 -8.23 -8.65 -3.47
N THR A 72 -9.22 -7.99 -4.09
CA THR A 72 -10.56 -8.55 -4.29
C THR A 72 -10.48 -9.86 -5.06
N ARG A 73 -9.79 -9.89 -6.20
CA ARG A 73 -9.61 -11.10 -6.99
C ARG A 73 -8.93 -12.22 -6.21
N SER A 74 -7.88 -11.90 -5.44
CA SER A 74 -7.17 -12.90 -4.64
C SER A 74 -8.05 -13.48 -3.52
N PHE A 75 -8.94 -12.66 -2.96
CA PHE A 75 -9.90 -13.11 -1.95
C PHE A 75 -11.01 -13.98 -2.55
N GLU A 76 -11.55 -13.61 -3.71
CA GLU A 76 -12.52 -14.42 -4.45
C GLU A 76 -11.95 -15.80 -4.79
N GLU A 77 -10.73 -15.86 -5.35
CA GLU A 77 -10.03 -17.13 -5.64
C GLU A 77 -9.85 -18.00 -4.38
N LEU A 78 -9.62 -17.39 -3.21
CA LEU A 78 -9.51 -18.12 -1.95
C LEU A 78 -10.86 -18.67 -1.50
N LEU A 79 -11.93 -17.89 -1.58
CA LEU A 79 -13.28 -18.33 -1.21
C LEU A 79 -13.75 -19.48 -2.10
N GLU A 80 -13.47 -19.44 -3.40
CA GLU A 80 -13.76 -20.54 -4.32
C GLU A 80 -13.03 -21.82 -3.94
N LYS A 81 -11.75 -21.73 -3.52
CA LYS A 81 -10.97 -22.89 -3.07
C LYS A 81 -11.50 -23.50 -1.77
N LEU A 82 -11.98 -22.67 -0.85
CA LEU A 82 -12.53 -23.13 0.44
C LEU A 82 -13.94 -23.71 0.32
N SER A 83 -14.65 -23.38 -0.75
CA SER A 83 -16.01 -23.85 -1.02
C SER A 83 -16.05 -25.17 -1.80
N ARG A 84 -14.89 -25.75 -2.12
CA ARG A 84 -14.70 -27.08 -2.73
C ARG A 84 -14.23 -28.08 -1.69
#